data_AF-A0A9W6PBZ0-F1
#
_entry.id   AF-A0A9W6PBZ0-F1
#
_cell.length_a   1.000
_cell.length_b   1.000
_cell.length_c   1.000
_cell.angle_alpha   90.00
_cell.angle_beta   90.00
_cell.angle_gamma   90.00
#
_symmetry.space_group_name_H-M   'P 1'
#
loop_
_entity.id
_entity.type
_entity.pdbx_description
1 polymer ?
#
loop_
_entity_poly.entity_id
_entity_poly.type
_entity_poly.pdbx_seq_one_letter_code
_entity_poly.pdbx_strand_id
1 'polypeptide(L)'
;MTESTPYDAERSAFSRAALARLALSDTSVDLAGAAGNLAITRFDDQTGPGGRVSEAAALRGIADRLLSRAVVFERERGSSWEQIAHYLGTDAADARERFTPAVDRWERAFEEPYRLDGTGRKRVPQLPTAAYDPETACRQLDLSVRLRTFFRDEHPVSGALRPAPPAGAEPPEHELDGLVRRRSLGLFLHLLAEFARDFTGTDWDALAAHVRSTDEDDPGTWDTHPVAGSARTLRVRLANVTRDDDLVRVVVTGATDAELGLRIDTLFEALGPNS
;
A
#
# COMPACT_ATOMS: atom_id res chain seq x y z
N MET A 1 4.30 -10.76 36.53
CA MET A 1 4.86 -9.78 35.59
C MET A 1 4.89 -10.45 34.23
N THR A 2 4.05 -10.02 33.31
CA THR A 2 4.04 -10.54 31.93
C THR A 2 5.30 -10.08 31.23
N GLU A 3 6.20 -11.00 30.88
CA GLU A 3 7.33 -10.72 30.01
C GLU A 3 6.82 -10.15 28.68
N SER A 4 7.25 -8.92 28.38
CA SER A 4 7.02 -8.25 27.10
C SER A 4 7.79 -8.99 26.01
N THR A 5 7.15 -9.27 24.88
CA THR A 5 7.84 -9.82 23.70
C THR A 5 8.43 -8.69 22.85
N PRO A 6 9.43 -8.96 21.98
CA PRO A 6 9.92 -7.98 21.02
C PRO A 6 8.80 -7.39 20.14
N TYR A 7 7.82 -8.22 19.77
CA TYR A 7 6.65 -7.82 18.99
C TYR A 7 5.76 -6.80 19.71
N ASP A 8 5.72 -6.81 21.05
CA ASP A 8 4.94 -5.83 21.80
C ASP A 8 5.53 -4.41 21.68
N ALA A 9 6.86 -4.30 21.60
CA ALA A 9 7.54 -3.02 21.39
C ALA A 9 7.30 -2.50 19.97
N GLU A 10 7.50 -3.34 18.95
CA GLU A 10 7.23 -3.00 17.54
C GLU A 10 5.77 -2.61 17.33
N ARG A 11 4.82 -3.37 17.89
CA ARG A 11 3.38 -3.06 17.82
C ARG A 11 3.04 -1.71 18.44
N SER A 12 3.71 -1.33 19.53
CA SER A 12 3.43 -0.05 20.20
C SER A 12 3.85 1.19 19.40
N ALA A 13 4.68 1.02 18.36
CA ALA A 13 4.99 2.08 17.41
C ALA A 13 3.82 2.39 16.46
N PHE A 14 2.89 1.46 16.23
CA PHE A 14 1.78 1.65 15.30
C PHE A 14 0.50 2.08 16.01
N SER A 15 -0.28 2.95 15.35
CA SER A 15 -1.64 3.22 15.80
C SER A 15 -2.53 1.98 15.60
N ARG A 16 -3.61 1.87 16.37
CA ARG A 16 -4.58 0.78 16.20
C ARG A 16 -5.20 0.75 14.80
N ALA A 17 -5.47 1.92 14.22
CA ALA A 17 -5.94 2.04 12.84
C ALA A 17 -4.91 1.53 11.82
N ALA A 18 -3.60 1.81 12.04
CA ALA A 18 -2.54 1.29 11.18
C ALA A 18 -2.44 -0.24 11.25
N LEU A 19 -2.50 -0.81 12.46
CA LEU A 19 -2.51 -2.27 12.66
C LEU A 19 -3.74 -2.93 12.01
N ALA A 20 -4.92 -2.30 12.10
CA ALA A 20 -6.12 -2.76 11.43
C ALA A 20 -5.98 -2.69 9.90
N ARG A 21 -5.34 -1.64 9.37
CA ARG A 21 -5.05 -1.52 7.94
C ARG A 21 -4.09 -2.59 7.43
N LEU A 22 -3.07 -2.96 8.22
CA LEU A 22 -2.16 -4.06 7.90
C LEU A 22 -2.91 -5.40 7.87
N ALA A 23 -3.73 -5.69 8.88
CA ALA A 23 -4.55 -6.91 8.91
C ALA A 23 -5.54 -6.98 7.73
N LEU A 24 -6.07 -5.83 7.30
CA LEU A 24 -6.89 -5.72 6.09
C LEU A 24 -6.07 -6.01 4.83
N SER A 25 -4.91 -5.37 4.64
CA SER A 25 -4.01 -5.61 3.49
C SER A 25 -3.58 -7.07 3.36
N ASP A 26 -3.19 -7.69 4.48
CA ASP A 26 -2.79 -9.09 4.58
C ASP A 26 -3.91 -10.02 4.07
N THR A 27 -5.12 -9.81 4.57
CA THR A 27 -6.28 -10.60 4.14
C THR A 27 -6.62 -10.36 2.65
N SER A 28 -6.39 -9.15 2.13
CA SER A 28 -6.56 -8.85 0.70
C SER A 28 -5.56 -9.59 -0.18
N VAL A 29 -4.29 -9.65 0.24
CA VAL A 29 -3.25 -10.40 -0.49
C VAL A 29 -3.55 -11.89 -0.50
N ASP A 30 -3.99 -12.45 0.64
CA ASP A 30 -4.45 -13.83 0.74
C ASP A 30 -5.62 -14.12 -0.20
N LEU A 31 -6.62 -13.23 -0.25
CA LEU A 31 -7.78 -13.40 -1.14
C LEU A 31 -7.35 -13.40 -2.61
N ALA A 32 -6.51 -12.45 -3.00
CA ALA A 32 -5.98 -12.36 -4.36
C ALA A 32 -5.15 -13.59 -4.73
N GLY A 33 -4.32 -14.09 -3.82
CA GLY A 33 -3.53 -15.32 -4.02
C GLY A 33 -4.43 -16.54 -4.18
N ALA A 34 -5.43 -16.70 -3.32
CA ALA A 34 -6.39 -17.80 -3.40
C ALA A 34 -7.21 -17.76 -4.70
N ALA A 35 -7.68 -16.58 -5.11
CA ALA A 35 -8.40 -16.41 -6.37
C ALA A 35 -7.50 -16.72 -7.59
N GLY A 36 -6.24 -16.25 -7.56
CA GLY A 36 -5.26 -16.54 -8.60
C GLY A 36 -4.99 -18.05 -8.73
N ASN A 37 -4.84 -18.76 -7.62
CA ASN A 37 -4.63 -20.21 -7.61
C ASN A 37 -5.85 -20.97 -8.19
N LEU A 38 -7.07 -20.52 -7.86
CA LEU A 38 -8.30 -21.13 -8.39
C LEU A 38 -8.42 -20.98 -9.92
N ALA A 39 -7.86 -19.93 -10.50
CA ALA A 39 -7.85 -19.71 -11.95
C ALA A 39 -6.90 -20.66 -12.71
N ILE A 40 -5.98 -21.35 -12.02
CA ILE A 40 -4.99 -22.24 -12.65
C ILE A 40 -5.64 -23.58 -13.01
N THR A 41 -5.87 -23.82 -14.30
CA THR A 41 -6.47 -25.07 -14.81
C THR A 41 -5.47 -26.22 -14.94
N ARG A 42 -4.17 -25.94 -14.90
CA ARG A 42 -3.09 -26.92 -15.14
C ARG A 42 -3.13 -28.15 -14.23
N PHE A 43 -3.76 -28.05 -13.07
CA PHE A 43 -3.82 -29.11 -12.05
C PHE A 43 -5.24 -29.67 -11.85
N ASP A 44 -6.16 -29.43 -12.79
CA ASP A 44 -7.54 -29.93 -12.71
C ASP A 44 -7.60 -31.46 -12.68
N ASP A 45 -6.72 -32.13 -13.43
CA ASP A 45 -6.61 -33.60 -13.49
C ASP A 45 -6.11 -34.23 -12.18
N GLN A 46 -5.37 -33.45 -11.38
CA GLN A 46 -4.88 -33.84 -10.05
C GLN A 46 -5.86 -33.44 -8.94
N THR A 47 -6.86 -32.63 -9.26
CA THR A 47 -7.87 -32.17 -8.32
C THR A 47 -9.00 -33.19 -8.26
N GLY A 48 -9.10 -33.92 -7.16
CA GLY A 48 -10.17 -34.91 -6.98
C GLY A 48 -11.59 -34.31 -7.11
N PRO A 49 -12.63 -35.15 -7.31
CA PRO A 49 -14.01 -34.69 -7.43
C PRO A 49 -14.41 -33.74 -6.28
N GLY A 50 -14.94 -32.57 -6.62
CA GLY A 50 -15.35 -31.54 -5.65
C GLY A 50 -14.22 -30.62 -5.15
N GLY A 51 -12.97 -30.83 -5.54
CA GLY A 51 -11.84 -29.99 -5.10
C GLY A 51 -12.00 -28.51 -5.44
N ARG A 52 -12.45 -28.18 -6.66
CA ARG A 52 -12.72 -26.78 -7.06
C ARG A 52 -13.85 -26.12 -6.27
N VAL A 53 -14.87 -26.89 -5.87
CA VAL A 53 -15.94 -26.39 -4.99
C VAL A 53 -15.40 -26.12 -3.58
N SER A 54 -14.53 -27.00 -3.08
CA SER A 54 -13.85 -26.80 -1.79
C SER A 54 -12.97 -25.55 -1.78
N GLU A 55 -12.20 -25.32 -2.85
CA GLU A 55 -11.39 -24.11 -3.02
C GLU A 55 -12.26 -22.84 -3.10
N ALA A 56 -13.35 -22.88 -3.87
CA ALA A 56 -14.29 -21.75 -3.94
C ALA A 56 -14.96 -21.45 -2.58
N ALA A 57 -15.28 -22.48 -1.80
CA ALA A 57 -15.80 -22.32 -0.45
C ALA A 57 -14.75 -21.70 0.50
N ALA A 58 -13.48 -22.09 0.39
CA ALA A 58 -12.38 -21.48 1.12
C ALA A 58 -12.21 -20.00 0.73
N LEU A 59 -12.31 -19.68 -0.56
CA LEU A 59 -12.26 -18.31 -1.07
C LEU A 59 -13.36 -17.44 -0.46
N ARG A 60 -14.60 -17.95 -0.40
CA ARG A 60 -15.71 -17.26 0.28
C ARG A 60 -15.37 -16.99 1.75
N GLY A 61 -14.80 -17.98 2.44
CA GLY A 61 -14.37 -17.81 3.83
C GLY A 61 -13.28 -16.75 4.02
N ILE A 62 -12.37 -16.56 3.05
CA ILE A 62 -11.39 -15.46 3.07
C ILE A 62 -12.11 -14.12 2.84
N ALA A 63 -13.04 -14.05 1.88
CA ALA A 63 -13.80 -12.83 1.59
C ALA A 63 -14.65 -12.37 2.80
N ASP A 64 -15.28 -13.30 3.52
CA ASP A 64 -16.02 -12.99 4.75
C ASP A 64 -15.10 -12.42 5.86
N ARG A 65 -13.87 -12.96 5.97
CA ARG A 65 -12.85 -12.41 6.88
C ARG A 65 -12.39 -11.02 6.42
N LEU A 66 -12.18 -10.83 5.12
CA LEU A 66 -11.79 -9.54 4.54
C LEU A 66 -12.81 -8.45 4.91
N LEU A 67 -14.10 -8.74 4.70
CA LEU A 67 -15.18 -7.83 5.06
C LEU A 67 -15.17 -7.48 6.55
N SER A 68 -14.96 -8.48 7.41
CA SER A 68 -14.83 -8.27 8.86
C SER A 68 -13.64 -7.37 9.21
N ARG A 69 -12.50 -7.53 8.53
CA ARG A 69 -11.31 -6.66 8.71
C ARG A 69 -11.56 -5.24 8.23
N ALA A 70 -12.26 -5.07 7.12
CA ALA A 70 -12.63 -3.76 6.61
C ALA A 70 -13.51 -3.01 7.61
N VAL A 71 -14.52 -3.68 8.18
CA VAL A 71 -15.37 -3.09 9.24
C VAL A 71 -14.55 -2.71 10.47
N VAL A 72 -13.63 -3.57 10.95
CA VAL A 72 -12.75 -3.23 12.09
C VAL A 72 -11.88 -2.01 11.77
N PHE A 73 -11.29 -1.95 10.57
CA PHE A 73 -10.49 -0.80 10.14
C PHE A 73 -11.32 0.49 10.11
N GLU A 74 -12.52 0.47 9.53
CA GLU A 74 -13.42 1.62 9.50
C GLU A 74 -13.81 2.08 10.91
N ARG A 75 -14.07 1.14 11.82
CA ARG A 75 -14.36 1.46 13.23
C ARG A 75 -13.17 2.12 13.93
N GLU A 76 -11.95 1.66 13.68
CA GLU A 76 -10.72 2.29 14.22
C GLU A 76 -10.47 3.69 13.64
N ARG A 77 -10.96 3.98 12.43
CA ARG A 77 -10.95 5.35 11.86
C ARG A 77 -12.10 6.24 12.34
N GLY A 78 -13.02 5.70 13.14
CA GLY A 78 -14.14 6.45 13.71
C GLY A 78 -15.43 6.42 12.90
N SER A 79 -15.52 5.62 11.83
CA SER A 79 -16.75 5.48 11.04
C SER A 79 -17.90 4.93 11.90
N SER A 80 -19.10 5.51 11.78
CA SER A 80 -20.28 5.07 12.51
C SER A 80 -20.90 3.79 11.92
N TRP A 81 -21.78 3.12 12.67
CA TRP A 81 -22.49 1.95 12.15
C TRP A 81 -23.44 2.31 11.01
N GLU A 82 -24.02 3.51 11.02
CA GLU A 82 -24.86 4.03 9.94
C GLU A 82 -24.06 4.21 8.64
N GLN A 83 -22.84 4.77 8.74
CA GLN A 83 -21.95 4.93 7.58
C GLN A 83 -21.52 3.57 7.03
N ILE A 84 -21.14 2.63 7.89
CA ILE A 84 -20.75 1.29 7.48
C ILE A 84 -21.93 0.57 6.83
N ALA A 85 -23.10 0.58 7.45
CA ALA A 85 -24.31 -0.06 6.93
C ALA A 85 -24.73 0.49 5.57
N HIS A 86 -24.61 1.80 5.36
CA HIS A 86 -24.85 2.43 4.06
C HIS A 86 -24.03 1.79 2.94
N TYR A 87 -22.72 1.60 3.13
CA TYR A 87 -21.85 0.96 2.14
C TYR A 87 -22.11 -0.55 1.98
N LEU A 88 -22.65 -1.19 3.02
CA LEU A 88 -23.01 -2.61 2.98
C LEU A 88 -24.41 -2.86 2.37
N GLY A 89 -25.20 -1.81 2.12
CA GLY A 89 -26.57 -1.95 1.64
C GLY A 89 -27.50 -2.65 2.64
N THR A 90 -27.26 -2.46 3.94
CA THR A 90 -28.05 -3.02 5.05
C THR A 90 -28.41 -1.92 6.05
N ASP A 91 -29.16 -2.22 7.10
CA ASP A 91 -29.42 -1.27 8.17
C ASP A 91 -28.33 -1.31 9.26
N ALA A 92 -28.28 -0.25 10.06
CA ALA A 92 -27.27 -0.09 11.09
C ALA A 92 -27.37 -1.13 12.22
N ALA A 93 -28.57 -1.64 12.52
CA ALA A 93 -28.76 -2.64 13.57
C ALA A 93 -28.23 -3.99 13.11
N ASP A 94 -28.55 -4.41 11.88
CA ASP A 94 -28.06 -5.63 11.24
C ASP A 94 -26.53 -5.62 11.09
N ALA A 95 -25.96 -4.51 10.61
CA ALA A 95 -24.51 -4.35 10.52
C ALA A 95 -23.85 -4.45 11.90
N ARG A 96 -24.42 -3.77 12.90
CA ARG A 96 -23.90 -3.80 14.27
C ARG A 96 -23.98 -5.20 14.86
N GLU A 97 -25.12 -5.87 14.76
CA GLU A 97 -25.30 -7.24 15.27
C GLU A 97 -24.26 -8.18 14.64
N ARG A 98 -24.12 -8.12 13.31
CA ARG A 98 -23.22 -8.99 12.56
C ARG A 98 -21.74 -8.79 12.92
N PHE A 99 -21.29 -7.53 13.08
CA PHE A 99 -19.87 -7.23 13.16
C PHE A 99 -19.35 -6.83 14.54
N THR A 100 -20.22 -6.52 15.51
CA THR A 100 -19.81 -6.26 16.91
C THR A 100 -18.89 -7.36 17.47
N PRO A 101 -19.17 -8.67 17.27
CA PRO A 101 -18.27 -9.71 17.77
C PRO A 101 -16.84 -9.65 17.20
N ALA A 102 -16.67 -9.12 15.98
CA ALA A 102 -15.34 -8.95 15.38
C ALA A 102 -14.62 -7.73 15.98
N VAL A 103 -15.34 -6.63 16.21
CA VAL A 103 -14.83 -5.41 16.85
C VAL A 103 -14.43 -5.70 18.30
N ASP A 104 -15.30 -6.35 19.08
CA ASP A 104 -15.03 -6.70 20.48
C ASP A 104 -13.82 -7.62 20.62
N ARG A 105 -13.66 -8.60 19.71
CA ARG A 105 -12.47 -9.46 19.70
C ARG A 105 -11.20 -8.68 19.40
N TRP A 106 -11.27 -7.71 18.49
CA TRP A 106 -10.14 -6.85 18.15
C TRP A 106 -9.75 -5.97 19.35
N GLU A 107 -10.72 -5.32 20.00
CA GLU A 107 -10.51 -4.51 21.20
C GLU A 107 -9.89 -5.32 22.34
N ARG A 108 -10.50 -6.48 22.66
CA ARG A 108 -10.00 -7.38 23.70
C ARG A 108 -8.59 -7.89 23.42
N ALA A 109 -8.20 -8.04 22.15
CA ALA A 109 -6.86 -8.50 21.79
C ALA A 109 -5.75 -7.49 22.15
N PHE A 110 -6.08 -6.23 22.48
CA PHE A 110 -5.11 -5.30 23.06
C PHE A 110 -5.02 -5.39 24.58
N GLU A 111 -6.12 -5.77 25.25
CA GLU A 111 -6.18 -5.96 26.71
C GLU A 111 -5.58 -7.31 27.12
N GLU A 112 -5.90 -8.35 26.35
CA GLU A 112 -5.44 -9.72 26.52
C GLU A 112 -4.73 -10.21 25.23
N PRO A 113 -3.49 -9.77 24.95
CA PRO A 113 -2.84 -10.06 23.66
C PRO A 113 -2.58 -11.53 23.39
N TYR A 114 -2.57 -12.35 24.44
CA TYR A 114 -2.29 -13.77 24.37
C TYR A 114 -3.34 -14.56 25.12
N ARG A 115 -3.76 -15.66 24.50
CA ARG A 115 -4.46 -16.75 25.19
C ARG A 115 -3.56 -17.97 25.23
N LEU A 116 -3.79 -18.86 26.18
CA LEU A 116 -3.16 -20.18 26.11
C LEU A 116 -3.91 -21.06 25.12
N ASP A 117 -3.18 -21.95 24.45
CA ASP A 117 -3.76 -23.01 23.66
C ASP A 117 -4.49 -24.04 24.53
N GLY A 118 -5.18 -25.01 23.91
CA GLY A 118 -5.94 -26.03 24.65
C GLY A 118 -5.10 -26.91 25.58
N THR A 119 -3.77 -26.87 25.45
CA THR A 119 -2.83 -27.60 26.33
C THR A 119 -2.32 -26.75 27.49
N GLY A 120 -2.58 -25.44 27.49
CA GLY A 120 -2.08 -24.51 28.49
C GLY A 120 -0.58 -24.16 28.33
N ARG A 121 0.09 -24.68 27.30
CA ARG A 121 1.56 -24.60 27.18
C ARG A 121 2.01 -23.55 26.18
N LYS A 122 1.21 -23.26 25.16
CA LYS A 122 1.58 -22.34 24.09
C LYS A 122 0.74 -21.07 24.18
N ARG A 123 1.41 -19.92 24.21
CA ARG A 123 0.76 -18.61 24.03
C ARG A 123 0.39 -18.46 22.56
N VAL A 124 -0.88 -18.18 22.31
CA VAL A 124 -1.45 -17.92 20.99
C VAL A 124 -1.82 -16.45 20.93
N PRO A 125 -1.21 -15.66 20.02
CA PRO A 125 -1.62 -14.29 19.78
C PRO A 125 -3.12 -14.19 19.46
N GLN A 126 -3.80 -13.23 20.05
CA GLN A 126 -5.20 -12.94 19.75
C GLN A 126 -5.36 -11.98 18.57
N LEU A 127 -4.36 -11.13 18.34
CA LEU A 127 -4.30 -10.28 17.16
C LEU A 127 -4.02 -11.10 15.89
N PRO A 128 -4.51 -10.64 14.73
CA PRO A 128 -4.11 -11.18 13.43
C PRO A 128 -2.61 -11.11 13.26
N THR A 129 -2.00 -12.06 12.54
CA THR A 129 -0.54 -12.13 12.32
C THR A 129 0.03 -10.78 11.89
N ALA A 130 -0.57 -10.12 10.90
CA ALA A 130 -0.08 -8.84 10.40
C ALA A 130 -0.21 -7.66 11.38
N ALA A 131 -1.10 -7.74 12.38
CA ALA A 131 -1.21 -6.76 13.45
C ALA A 131 -0.37 -7.14 14.69
N TYR A 132 -0.03 -8.42 14.82
CA TYR A 132 0.81 -8.94 15.88
C TYR A 132 2.30 -8.71 15.59
N ASP A 133 2.74 -8.94 14.35
CA ASP A 133 4.10 -8.72 13.84
C ASP A 133 4.03 -7.73 12.65
N PRO A 134 3.83 -6.43 12.94
CA PRO A 134 3.59 -5.42 11.91
C PRO A 134 4.82 -5.14 11.04
N GLU A 135 6.04 -5.27 11.55
CA GLU A 135 7.26 -5.04 10.78
C GLU A 135 7.47 -6.11 9.71
N THR A 136 7.28 -7.39 10.05
CA THR A 136 7.31 -8.47 9.05
C THR A 136 6.19 -8.32 8.03
N ALA A 137 4.98 -7.96 8.48
CA ALA A 137 3.86 -7.73 7.59
C ALA A 137 4.12 -6.60 6.61
N CYS A 138 4.65 -5.46 7.06
CA CYS A 138 5.05 -4.35 6.20
C CYS A 138 5.98 -4.81 5.07
N ARG A 139 7.07 -5.51 5.41
CA ARG A 139 8.03 -6.00 4.40
C ARG A 139 7.39 -6.93 3.38
N GLN A 140 6.55 -7.86 3.82
CA GLN A 140 5.88 -8.82 2.94
C GLN A 140 4.84 -8.16 2.04
N LEU A 141 4.06 -7.22 2.59
CA LEU A 141 3.01 -6.51 1.87
C LEU A 141 3.59 -5.50 0.88
N ASP A 142 4.62 -4.76 1.27
CA ASP A 142 5.36 -3.87 0.37
C ASP A 142 5.91 -4.64 -0.83
N LEU A 143 6.53 -5.80 -0.59
CA LEU A 143 7.00 -6.69 -1.66
C LEU A 143 5.83 -7.19 -2.53
N SER A 144 4.73 -7.65 -1.92
CA SER A 144 3.59 -8.21 -2.64
C SER A 144 2.92 -7.19 -3.56
N VAL A 145 2.74 -5.96 -3.08
CA VAL A 145 2.17 -4.87 -3.87
C VAL A 145 3.14 -4.46 -4.97
N ARG A 146 4.43 -4.28 -4.65
CA ARG A 146 5.46 -3.92 -5.63
C ARG A 146 5.59 -4.90 -6.79
N LEU A 147 5.33 -6.19 -6.56
CA LEU A 147 5.33 -7.21 -7.63
C LEU A 147 4.09 -7.13 -8.55
N ARG A 148 3.06 -6.39 -8.15
CA ARG A 148 1.77 -6.28 -8.86
C ARG A 148 1.53 -4.88 -9.43
N THR A 149 2.19 -3.86 -8.90
CA THR A 149 2.09 -2.46 -9.34
C THR A 149 3.24 -2.11 -10.28
N PHE A 150 3.01 -1.14 -11.17
CA PHE A 150 4.00 -0.68 -12.15
C PHE A 150 4.85 0.49 -11.65
N PHE A 151 4.47 1.12 -10.55
CA PHE A 151 5.28 2.14 -9.87
C PHE A 151 6.21 1.49 -8.85
N ARG A 152 7.41 2.07 -8.70
CA ARG A 152 8.41 1.73 -7.70
C ARG A 152 8.20 2.65 -6.49
N ASP A 153 7.33 2.24 -5.60
CA ASP A 153 7.38 2.71 -4.21
C ASP A 153 8.08 1.61 -3.39
N GLU A 154 9.05 1.99 -2.56
CA GLU A 154 9.70 1.04 -1.64
C GLU A 154 8.77 0.61 -0.51
N HIS A 155 7.78 1.44 -0.18
CA HIS A 155 6.86 1.28 0.94
C HIS A 155 5.38 1.52 0.58
N PRO A 156 4.84 0.88 -0.48
CA PRO A 156 3.49 1.13 -1.00
C PRO A 156 2.36 0.76 -0.01
N VAL A 157 2.67 0.00 1.03
CA VAL A 157 1.74 -0.30 2.11
C VAL A 157 2.18 0.36 3.41
N SER A 158 3.47 0.29 3.75
CA SER A 158 3.94 0.68 5.08
C SER A 158 4.24 2.17 5.23
N GLY A 159 4.47 2.91 4.13
CA GLY A 159 4.98 4.28 4.17
C GLY A 159 4.06 5.26 4.89
N ALA A 160 2.74 5.13 4.71
CA ALA A 160 1.74 5.99 5.37
C ALA A 160 1.26 5.44 6.74
N LEU A 161 1.69 4.24 7.13
CA LEU A 161 1.21 3.55 8.35
C LEU A 161 2.15 3.70 9.54
N ARG A 162 3.42 4.02 9.27
CA ARG A 162 4.41 4.27 10.31
C ARG A 162 4.14 5.63 10.98
N PRO A 163 4.36 5.75 12.30
CA PRO A 163 4.31 7.05 12.96
C PRO A 163 5.34 7.99 12.33
N ALA A 164 5.03 9.28 12.29
CA ALA A 164 5.99 10.29 11.87
C ALA A 164 7.29 10.13 12.69
N PRO A 165 8.47 10.22 12.05
CA PRO A 165 9.71 10.12 12.79
C PRO A 165 9.79 11.21 13.87
N PRO A 166 10.55 10.99 14.95
CA PRO A 166 10.66 11.95 16.05
C PRO A 166 11.07 13.33 15.54
N ALA A 167 10.55 14.39 16.18
CA ALA A 167 10.78 15.77 15.77
C ALA A 167 12.28 16.04 15.55
N GLY A 168 12.65 16.35 14.30
CA GLY A 168 14.03 16.62 13.88
C GLY A 168 14.65 15.56 12.97
N ALA A 169 14.04 14.38 12.84
CA ALA A 169 14.34 13.48 11.72
C ALA A 169 13.50 13.90 10.50
N GLU A 170 14.17 14.11 9.36
CA GLU A 170 13.45 14.40 8.11
C GLU A 170 12.46 13.26 7.85
N PRO A 171 11.17 13.54 7.59
CA PRO A 171 10.25 12.50 7.15
C PRO A 171 10.88 11.83 5.92
N PRO A 172 10.80 10.49 5.79
CA PRO A 172 11.23 9.84 4.56
C PRO A 172 10.48 10.52 3.42
N GLU A 173 11.22 11.14 2.49
CA GLU A 173 10.61 11.74 1.32
C GLU A 173 9.83 10.62 0.63
N HIS A 174 8.51 10.78 0.51
CA HIS A 174 7.70 9.83 -0.25
C HIS A 174 8.14 9.95 -1.70
N GLU A 175 8.97 8.99 -2.14
CA GLU A 175 9.50 8.93 -3.49
C GLU A 175 8.56 8.08 -4.33
N LEU A 176 7.96 8.69 -5.35
CA LEU A 176 7.23 7.98 -6.39
C LEU A 176 8.18 7.78 -7.57
N ASP A 177 8.70 6.57 -7.73
CA ASP A 177 9.59 6.20 -8.83
C ASP A 177 8.81 5.45 -9.92
N GLY A 178 9.07 5.78 -11.18
CA GLY A 178 8.43 5.13 -12.31
C GLY A 178 9.17 5.35 -13.62
N LEU A 179 8.74 4.63 -14.65
CA LEU A 179 9.29 4.71 -15.99
C LEU A 179 8.32 5.47 -16.90
N VAL A 180 8.85 6.43 -17.65
CA VAL A 180 8.09 7.22 -18.63
C VAL A 180 8.78 7.07 -19.99
N ARG A 181 7.99 6.94 -21.06
CA ARG A 181 8.56 6.96 -22.41
C ARG A 181 9.18 8.32 -22.68
N ARG A 182 10.37 8.35 -23.27
CA ARG A 182 11.12 9.57 -23.55
C ARG A 182 10.31 10.58 -24.38
N ARG A 183 9.57 10.10 -25.38
CA ARG A 183 8.66 10.93 -26.19
C ARG A 183 7.50 11.55 -25.40
N SER A 184 7.15 10.97 -24.26
CA SER A 184 6.06 11.41 -23.37
C SER A 184 6.57 12.22 -22.17
N LEU A 185 7.89 12.34 -21.98
CA LEU A 185 8.48 13.02 -20.82
C LEU A 185 8.05 14.48 -20.71
N GLY A 186 8.04 15.22 -21.82
CA GLY A 186 7.57 16.61 -21.82
C GLY A 186 6.11 16.75 -21.37
N LEU A 187 5.23 15.84 -21.84
CA LEU A 187 3.83 15.79 -21.42
C LEU A 187 3.69 15.41 -19.94
N PHE A 188 4.47 14.43 -19.47
CA PHE A 188 4.49 14.03 -18.06
C PHE A 188 4.84 15.21 -17.15
N LEU A 189 5.93 15.93 -17.45
CA LEU A 189 6.39 17.08 -16.67
C LEU A 189 5.39 18.24 -16.72
N HIS A 190 4.76 18.45 -17.86
CA HIS A 190 3.70 19.45 -18.01
C HIS A 190 2.49 19.15 -17.10
N LEU A 191 1.95 17.93 -17.15
CA LEU A 191 0.81 17.51 -16.33
C LEU A 191 1.16 17.49 -14.84
N LEU A 192 2.38 17.06 -14.49
CA LEU A 192 2.87 17.09 -13.12
C LEU A 192 2.93 18.53 -12.58
N ALA A 193 3.41 19.47 -13.38
CA ALA A 193 3.42 20.89 -13.04
C ALA A 193 2.01 21.48 -12.90
N GLU A 194 1.07 21.05 -13.74
CA GLU A 194 -0.34 21.44 -13.62
C GLU A 194 -0.96 20.96 -12.29
N PHE A 195 -0.62 19.75 -11.85
CA PHE A 195 -1.08 19.22 -10.56
C PHE A 195 -0.49 19.96 -9.34
N ALA A 196 0.66 20.63 -9.49
CA ALA A 196 1.24 21.48 -8.46
C ALA A 196 0.56 22.88 -8.36
N ARG A 197 -0.32 23.22 -9.32
CA ARG A 197 -1.02 24.50 -9.55
C ARG A 197 -0.09 25.73 -9.67
N ASP A 198 -0.24 26.45 -10.77
CA ASP A 198 0.44 27.73 -11.10
C ASP A 198 1.95 27.63 -11.32
N PHE A 199 2.37 26.78 -12.26
CA PHE A 199 3.75 26.78 -12.74
C PHE A 199 3.94 27.76 -13.91
N THR A 200 4.97 28.60 -13.85
CA THR A 200 5.38 29.48 -14.96
C THR A 200 6.63 28.94 -15.66
N GLY A 201 6.44 28.33 -16.83
CA GLY A 201 7.40 28.25 -17.92
C GLY A 201 8.79 27.67 -17.63
N THR A 202 8.94 26.36 -17.84
CA THR A 202 10.23 25.72 -18.13
C THR A 202 10.11 25.09 -19.52
N ASP A 203 11.16 25.23 -20.32
CA ASP A 203 11.30 24.52 -21.59
C ASP A 203 11.53 23.03 -21.29
N TRP A 204 10.44 22.27 -21.18
CA TRP A 204 10.47 20.84 -20.87
C TRP A 204 11.15 20.02 -21.96
N ASP A 205 11.18 20.53 -23.19
CA ASP A 205 11.88 19.89 -24.30
C ASP A 205 13.41 20.04 -24.15
N ALA A 206 13.87 21.21 -23.68
CA ALA A 206 15.28 21.40 -23.30
C ALA A 206 15.68 20.51 -22.11
N LEU A 207 14.79 20.33 -21.14
CA LEU A 207 14.98 19.39 -20.03
C LEU A 207 15.11 17.95 -20.53
N ALA A 208 14.16 17.51 -21.36
CA ALA A 208 14.14 16.18 -21.94
C ALA A 208 15.38 15.88 -22.79
N ALA A 209 15.95 16.91 -23.42
CA ALA A 209 17.22 16.80 -24.12
C ALA A 209 18.42 16.61 -23.16
N HIS A 210 18.41 17.28 -22.00
CA HIS A 210 19.48 17.19 -21.00
C HIS A 210 19.53 15.82 -20.30
N VAL A 211 18.38 15.17 -20.10
CA VAL A 211 18.28 13.83 -19.50
C VAL A 211 19.12 12.78 -20.27
N ARG A 212 19.41 12.98 -21.56
CA ARG A 212 20.22 12.03 -22.35
C ARG A 212 21.65 11.86 -21.86
N SER A 213 22.20 12.82 -21.09
CA SER A 213 23.54 12.71 -20.51
C SER A 213 23.57 12.12 -19.09
N THR A 214 22.42 11.69 -18.58
CA THR A 214 22.26 11.11 -17.23
C THR A 214 22.25 9.59 -17.28
N ASP A 215 22.54 8.92 -16.16
CA ASP A 215 22.61 7.46 -16.03
C ASP A 215 21.84 7.01 -14.79
N GLU A 216 20.91 6.06 -14.93
CA GLU A 216 20.15 5.52 -13.81
C GLU A 216 21.02 4.79 -12.77
N ASP A 217 22.15 4.21 -13.20
CA ASP A 217 23.08 3.47 -12.36
C ASP A 217 24.09 4.39 -11.64
N ASP A 218 24.17 5.67 -12.03
CA ASP A 218 25.00 6.69 -11.35
C ASP A 218 24.15 7.84 -10.79
N PRO A 219 23.71 7.76 -9.52
CA PRO A 219 22.90 8.78 -8.85
C PRO A 219 23.49 10.20 -8.90
N GLY A 220 24.81 10.34 -9.06
CA GLY A 220 25.49 11.64 -9.16
C GLY A 220 25.24 12.36 -10.49
N THR A 221 24.73 11.64 -11.50
CA THR A 221 24.41 12.17 -12.83
C THR A 221 22.93 12.47 -13.02
N TRP A 222 22.09 12.17 -12.02
CA TRP A 222 20.66 12.40 -12.11
C TRP A 222 20.34 13.89 -12.18
N ASP A 223 19.50 14.24 -13.15
CA ASP A 223 19.08 15.61 -13.35
C ASP A 223 17.93 15.95 -12.40
N THR A 224 18.12 16.93 -11.52
CA THR A 224 17.19 17.23 -10.42
C THR A 224 16.57 18.60 -10.60
N HIS A 225 15.24 18.64 -10.70
CA HIS A 225 14.48 19.86 -10.96
C HIS A 225 13.41 20.12 -9.93
N PRO A 226 13.35 21.33 -9.36
CA PRO A 226 12.20 21.75 -8.57
C PRO A 226 11.02 22.07 -9.50
N VAL A 227 9.87 21.48 -9.20
CA VAL A 227 8.58 21.88 -9.77
C VAL A 227 7.84 22.66 -8.68
N ALA A 228 8.05 23.97 -8.66
CA ALA A 228 7.46 24.87 -7.68
C ALA A 228 6.11 25.40 -8.19
N GLY A 229 5.02 24.98 -7.56
CA GLY A 229 3.68 25.57 -7.72
C GLY A 229 3.37 26.58 -6.62
N SER A 230 2.26 27.31 -6.77
CA SER A 230 1.80 28.30 -5.79
C SER A 230 1.42 27.69 -4.43
N ALA A 231 1.09 26.39 -4.42
CA ALA A 231 0.67 25.67 -3.22
C ALA A 231 1.72 24.68 -2.69
N ARG A 232 2.58 24.12 -3.57
CA ARG A 232 3.44 22.97 -3.26
C ARG A 232 4.71 22.99 -4.10
N THR A 233 5.81 22.48 -3.54
CA THR A 233 7.06 22.25 -4.26
C THR A 233 7.29 20.76 -4.38
N LEU A 234 7.30 20.25 -5.61
CA LEU A 234 7.75 18.90 -5.92
C LEU A 234 9.21 18.93 -6.35
N ARG A 235 9.94 17.84 -6.13
CA ARG A 235 11.26 17.64 -6.71
C ARG A 235 11.18 16.46 -7.67
N VAL A 236 11.65 16.65 -8.89
CA VAL A 236 11.66 15.62 -9.92
C VAL A 236 13.11 15.30 -10.23
N ARG A 237 13.48 14.03 -10.12
CA ARG A 237 14.80 13.54 -10.49
C ARG A 237 14.65 12.64 -11.72
N LEU A 238 15.48 12.87 -12.73
CA LEU A 238 15.39 12.23 -14.03
C LEU A 238 16.70 11.53 -14.35
N ALA A 239 16.60 10.30 -14.85
CA ALA A 239 17.74 9.51 -15.30
C ALA A 239 17.41 8.75 -16.59
N ASN A 240 18.36 8.64 -17.51
CA ASN A 240 18.23 7.74 -18.65
C ASN A 240 18.31 6.28 -18.17
N VAL A 241 17.45 5.42 -18.72
CA VAL A 241 17.51 3.98 -18.47
C VAL A 241 18.62 3.38 -19.33
N THR A 242 19.68 2.89 -18.71
CA THR A 242 20.92 2.47 -19.39
C THR A 242 20.70 1.28 -20.34
N ARG A 243 19.60 0.53 -20.12
CA ARG A 243 19.22 -0.64 -20.94
C ARG A 243 18.14 -0.35 -21.98
N ASP A 244 17.55 0.84 -21.97
CA ASP A 244 16.47 1.22 -22.89
C ASP A 244 16.43 2.74 -23.12
N ASP A 245 16.99 3.18 -24.25
CA ASP A 245 17.03 4.59 -24.63
C ASP A 245 15.66 5.21 -24.96
N ASP A 246 14.57 4.45 -25.01
CA ASP A 246 13.22 5.04 -25.10
C ASP A 246 12.60 5.29 -23.73
N LEU A 247 13.27 4.90 -22.64
CA LEU A 247 12.76 5.05 -21.28
C LEU A 247 13.56 6.05 -20.46
N VAL A 248 12.84 6.79 -19.64
CA VAL A 248 13.40 7.69 -18.64
C VAL A 248 12.86 7.26 -17.30
N ARG A 249 13.76 7.09 -16.34
CA ARG A 249 13.42 6.89 -14.94
C ARG A 249 13.12 8.24 -14.33
N VAL A 250 11.97 8.33 -13.66
CA VAL A 250 11.49 9.56 -13.04
C VAL A 250 11.16 9.26 -11.60
N VAL A 251 11.77 10.04 -10.69
CA VAL A 251 11.47 10.01 -9.26
C VAL A 251 10.86 11.34 -8.86
N VAL A 252 9.65 11.31 -8.32
CA VAL A 252 8.96 12.49 -7.81
C VAL A 252 8.93 12.45 -6.29
N THR A 253 9.42 13.50 -5.64
CA THR A 253 9.37 13.67 -4.19
C THR A 253 8.60 14.93 -3.80
N GLY A 254 8.11 15.00 -2.56
CA GLY A 254 7.31 16.11 -2.05
C GLY A 254 5.80 15.98 -2.27
N ALA A 255 5.32 14.85 -2.81
CA ALA A 255 3.89 14.55 -2.96
C ALA A 255 3.29 14.06 -1.63
N THR A 256 3.10 14.97 -0.67
CA THR A 256 2.66 14.64 0.70
C THR A 256 1.16 14.38 0.85
N ASP A 257 0.38 14.56 -0.21
CA ASP A 257 -1.08 14.46 -0.21
C ASP A 257 -1.54 13.32 -1.13
N ALA A 258 -2.49 12.51 -0.64
CA ALA A 258 -2.90 11.27 -1.29
C ALA A 258 -3.54 11.49 -2.67
N GLU A 259 -4.25 12.60 -2.87
CA GLU A 259 -4.82 12.97 -4.17
C GLU A 259 -3.72 13.24 -5.21
N LEU A 260 -2.64 13.92 -4.79
CA LEU A 260 -1.51 14.22 -5.65
C LEU A 260 -0.70 12.95 -5.96
N GLY A 261 -0.48 12.09 -4.97
CA GLY A 261 0.16 10.78 -5.19
C GLY A 261 -0.59 9.95 -6.23
N LEU A 262 -1.91 9.79 -6.08
CA LEU A 262 -2.74 9.05 -7.04
C LEU A 262 -2.68 9.63 -8.46
N ARG A 263 -2.64 10.96 -8.58
CA ARG A 263 -2.51 11.64 -9.87
C ARG A 263 -1.16 11.36 -10.53
N ILE A 264 -0.08 11.38 -9.75
CA ILE A 264 1.27 11.04 -10.23
C ILE A 264 1.33 9.57 -10.67
N ASP A 265 0.74 8.66 -9.90
CA ASP A 265 0.63 7.24 -10.26
C ASP A 265 -0.13 7.03 -11.57
N THR A 266 -1.23 7.76 -11.75
CA THR A 266 -2.02 7.72 -12.99
C THR A 266 -1.19 8.18 -14.19
N LEU A 267 -0.30 9.17 -14.02
CA LEU A 267 0.61 9.60 -15.09
C LEU A 267 1.64 8.52 -15.43
N PHE A 268 2.20 7.83 -14.43
CA PHE A 268 3.12 6.72 -14.67
C PHE A 268 2.44 5.59 -15.45
N GLU A 269 1.19 5.26 -15.12
CA GLU A 269 0.43 4.25 -15.84
C GLU A 269 0.12 4.68 -17.28
N ALA A 270 -0.34 5.92 -17.46
CA ALA A 270 -0.79 6.42 -18.76
C ALA A 270 0.34 6.76 -19.74
N LEU A 271 1.55 7.07 -19.25
CA LEU A 271 2.69 7.53 -20.07
C LEU A 271 3.90 6.59 -20.00
N GLY A 272 3.75 5.46 -19.30
CA GLY A 272 4.78 4.44 -19.13
C GLY A 272 4.97 3.52 -20.35
N PRO A 273 5.81 2.49 -20.24
CA PRO A 273 6.16 1.61 -21.36
C PRO A 273 4.97 0.86 -21.97
N ASN A 274 3.88 0.65 -21.22
CA ASN A 274 2.71 -0.12 -21.66
C ASN A 274 1.57 0.72 -22.27
N SER A 275 1.75 2.05 -22.38
CA SER A 275 0.79 2.98 -23.02
C SER A 275 0.90 3.04 -24.54
#